data_AF-D8S7T2-F1
#
_entry.id   AF-D8S7T2-F1
#
_cell.length_a   1.000
_cell.length_b   1.000
_cell.length_c   1.000
_cell.angle_alpha   90.00
_cell.angle_beta   90.00
_cell.angle_gamma   90.00
#
_symmetry.space_group_name_H-M   'P 1'
#
loop_
_entity.id
_entity.type
_entity.pdbx_description
1 polymer ?
#
loop_
_entity_poly.entity_id
_entity_poly.type
_entity_poly.pdbx_seq_one_letter_code
_entity_poly.pdbx_strand_id
1 'polypeptide(L)'
;MERRGYGTDYINRYKMMTRFHHQRIPLIILVCGTACVGKSTIATQLAQRLNLPNTDMVYELLRSSTEAPLTSTPIWERHFETKEELITEFCRECRIVRKGLDGDLTKAMKDGKPVIIEGIHLDPSIYLMEENGRASPVNKAEDGDSEKSPAQCDGKQQLNEHENGSAAKPKAIIVPIVLSMADIDHQMLLEEWIASRSESSITEEEEAALIVKLRTIQDYLTSFESQGVGVVPISATTFPQTLDWLHGYLLQVFAAHVS
;
A
#
# COMPACT_ATOMS: atom_id res chain seq x y z
N MET A 1 -34.53 -8.25 5.11
CA MET A 1 -33.53 -9.26 5.52
C MET A 1 -33.80 -9.81 6.92
N GLU A 2 -34.24 -8.98 7.89
CA GLU A 2 -34.61 -9.38 9.26
C GLU A 2 -35.52 -10.62 9.32
N ARG A 3 -36.56 -10.69 8.45
CA ARG A 3 -37.46 -11.86 8.28
C ARG A 3 -36.78 -13.18 7.84
N ARG A 4 -35.44 -13.24 7.74
CA ARG A 4 -34.65 -14.47 7.51
C ARG A 4 -33.67 -14.79 8.66
N GLY A 5 -33.77 -14.12 9.80
CA GLY A 5 -32.98 -14.44 11.00
C GLY A 5 -31.53 -13.93 11.02
N TYR A 6 -31.10 -13.17 10.00
CA TYR A 6 -29.80 -12.49 10.03
C TYR A 6 -29.80 -11.39 11.09
N GLY A 7 -28.81 -11.44 12.01
CA GLY A 7 -28.66 -10.47 13.08
C GLY A 7 -28.48 -9.03 12.60
N THR A 8 -28.79 -8.07 13.48
CA THR A 8 -28.74 -6.62 13.22
C THR A 8 -27.40 -6.17 12.64
N ASP A 9 -26.30 -6.71 13.14
CA ASP A 9 -24.94 -6.39 12.68
C ASP A 9 -24.69 -6.80 11.24
N TYR A 10 -25.23 -7.95 10.81
CA TYR A 10 -25.11 -8.43 9.43
C TYR A 10 -25.86 -7.50 8.46
N ILE A 11 -27.03 -7.01 8.89
CA ILE A 11 -27.88 -6.11 8.10
C ILE A 11 -27.29 -4.69 8.06
N ASN A 12 -26.68 -4.23 9.15
CA ASN A 12 -25.94 -2.98 9.17
C ASN A 12 -24.67 -3.05 8.31
N ARG A 13 -23.87 -4.13 8.40
CA ARG A 13 -22.71 -4.36 7.52
C ARG A 13 -23.11 -4.36 6.04
N TYR A 14 -24.20 -5.06 5.68
CA TYR A 14 -24.72 -5.05 4.31
C TYR A 14 -25.16 -3.65 3.84
N LYS A 15 -25.87 -2.89 4.69
CA LYS A 15 -26.25 -1.49 4.40
C LYS A 15 -25.03 -0.58 4.24
N MET A 16 -24.00 -0.74 5.09
CA MET A 16 -22.76 0.05 5.01
C MET A 16 -21.98 -0.25 3.74
N MET A 17 -21.77 -1.53 3.40
CA MET A 17 -21.13 -1.95 2.14
C MET A 17 -21.89 -1.39 0.93
N THR A 18 -23.22 -1.45 0.96
CA THR A 18 -24.09 -0.88 -0.09
C THR A 18 -23.92 0.65 -0.19
N ARG A 19 -23.95 1.38 0.93
CA ARG A 19 -23.75 2.84 0.98
C ARG A 19 -22.36 3.23 0.46
N PHE A 20 -21.32 2.52 0.89
CA PHE A 20 -19.94 2.73 0.45
C PHE A 20 -19.80 2.64 -1.09
N HIS A 21 -20.30 1.57 -1.71
CA HIS A 21 -20.29 1.42 -3.17
C HIS A 21 -21.09 2.50 -3.91
N HIS A 22 -22.15 3.06 -3.31
CA HIS A 22 -22.94 4.14 -3.91
C HIS A 22 -22.30 5.53 -3.70
N GLN A 23 -21.64 5.77 -2.57
CA GLN A 23 -21.02 7.05 -2.22
C GLN A 23 -19.66 7.27 -2.90
N ARG A 24 -19.09 6.24 -3.55
CA ARG A 24 -17.81 6.33 -4.30
C ARG A 24 -16.65 6.88 -3.45
N ILE A 25 -16.65 6.54 -2.17
CA ILE A 25 -15.53 6.82 -1.27
C ILE A 25 -14.35 5.96 -1.72
N PRO A 26 -13.17 6.51 -2.05
CA PRO A 26 -12.03 5.70 -2.40
C PRO A 26 -11.51 4.93 -1.18
N LEU A 27 -11.16 3.67 -1.38
CA LEU A 27 -10.52 2.81 -0.37
C LEU A 27 -9.27 2.19 -0.98
N ILE A 28 -8.15 2.36 -0.30
CA ILE A 28 -6.86 1.80 -0.68
C ILE A 28 -6.38 0.95 0.50
N ILE A 29 -6.43 -0.37 0.35
CA ILE A 29 -5.85 -1.31 1.34
C ILE A 29 -4.41 -1.60 0.90
N LEU A 30 -3.44 -1.33 1.78
CA LEU A 30 -2.03 -1.58 1.52
C LEU A 30 -1.58 -2.79 2.34
N VAL A 31 -1.20 -3.87 1.67
CA VAL A 31 -0.69 -5.09 2.32
C VAL A 31 0.84 -5.07 2.27
N CYS A 32 1.43 -4.57 3.35
CA CYS A 32 2.86 -4.42 3.57
C CYS A 32 3.46 -5.70 4.20
N GLY A 33 4.77 -5.88 4.10
CA GLY A 33 5.50 -6.99 4.74
C GLY A 33 6.59 -7.61 3.86
N THR A 34 7.51 -8.36 4.46
CA THR A 34 8.72 -8.89 3.81
C THR A 34 8.44 -10.11 2.90
N ALA A 35 9.48 -10.76 2.36
CA ALA A 35 9.31 -12.02 1.65
C ALA A 35 8.73 -13.11 2.59
N CYS A 36 8.04 -14.10 2.02
CA CYS A 36 7.44 -15.26 2.70
C CYS A 36 6.38 -15.04 3.80
N VAL A 37 6.06 -13.81 4.22
CA VAL A 37 4.98 -13.55 5.22
C VAL A 37 3.53 -13.75 4.70
N GLY A 38 3.33 -14.39 3.54
CA GLY A 38 2.01 -14.77 3.04
C GLY A 38 1.15 -13.66 2.40
N LYS A 39 1.73 -12.49 2.06
CA LYS A 39 1.01 -11.33 1.47
C LYS A 39 0.05 -11.70 0.35
N SER A 40 0.54 -12.26 -0.75
CA SER A 40 -0.27 -12.53 -1.95
C SER A 40 -1.42 -13.50 -1.68
N THR A 41 -1.23 -14.44 -0.74
CA THR A 41 -2.27 -15.35 -0.25
C THR A 41 -3.36 -14.59 0.51
N ILE A 42 -2.98 -13.70 1.44
CA ILE A 42 -3.91 -12.84 2.20
C ILE A 42 -4.62 -11.87 1.27
N ALA A 43 -3.89 -11.11 0.45
CA ALA A 43 -4.44 -10.07 -0.41
C ALA A 43 -5.40 -10.64 -1.47
N THR A 44 -5.07 -11.79 -2.07
CA THR A 44 -5.97 -12.51 -3.00
C THR A 44 -7.25 -12.97 -2.32
N GLN A 45 -7.16 -13.68 -1.19
CA GLN A 45 -8.35 -14.17 -0.49
C GLN A 45 -9.19 -13.04 0.11
N LEU A 46 -8.55 -11.94 0.54
CA LEU A 46 -9.22 -10.74 1.04
C LEU A 46 -9.96 -9.99 -0.08
N ALA A 47 -9.36 -9.85 -1.27
CA ALA A 47 -10.00 -9.27 -2.45
C ALA A 47 -11.23 -10.09 -2.87
N GLN A 48 -11.11 -11.41 -2.94
CA GLN A 48 -12.23 -12.33 -3.19
C GLN A 48 -13.35 -12.17 -2.15
N ARG A 49 -12.98 -12.11 -0.86
CA ARG A 49 -13.92 -12.03 0.27
C ARG A 49 -14.66 -10.70 0.37
N LEU A 50 -14.00 -9.60 0.01
CA LEU A 50 -14.58 -8.25 -0.05
C LEU A 50 -15.23 -7.94 -1.41
N ASN A 51 -15.17 -8.86 -2.38
CA ASN A 51 -15.65 -8.70 -3.77
C ASN A 51 -15.04 -7.45 -4.46
N LEU A 52 -13.71 -7.36 -4.41
CA LEU A 52 -12.91 -6.28 -4.98
C LEU A 52 -12.26 -6.73 -6.30
N PRO A 53 -11.85 -5.80 -7.20
CA PRO A 53 -10.94 -6.15 -8.28
C PRO A 53 -9.63 -6.76 -7.74
N ASN A 54 -9.02 -7.64 -8.52
CA ASN A 54 -7.78 -8.34 -8.14
C ASN A 54 -6.62 -7.36 -7.89
N THR A 55 -5.67 -7.81 -7.08
CA THR A 55 -4.47 -7.08 -6.63
C THR A 55 -3.50 -6.75 -7.76
N ASP A 56 -3.08 -5.49 -7.87
CA ASP A 56 -1.96 -5.11 -8.73
C ASP A 56 -0.62 -5.39 -8.03
N MET A 57 0.18 -6.28 -8.60
CA MET A 57 1.50 -6.70 -8.09
C MET A 57 2.57 -5.67 -8.47
N VAL A 58 2.66 -4.61 -7.66
CA VAL A 58 3.45 -3.40 -7.94
C VAL A 58 4.93 -3.68 -8.23
N TYR A 59 5.54 -4.59 -7.47
CA TYR A 59 7.00 -4.74 -7.45
C TYR A 59 7.58 -5.33 -8.74
N GLU A 60 6.93 -6.35 -9.31
CA GLU A 60 7.39 -6.96 -10.56
C GLU A 60 7.13 -6.03 -11.75
N LEU A 61 5.96 -5.37 -11.78
CA LEU A 61 5.59 -4.45 -12.85
C LEU A 61 6.60 -3.30 -12.98
N LEU A 62 7.04 -2.71 -11.86
CA LEU A 62 8.06 -1.65 -11.85
C LEU A 62 9.51 -2.14 -12.09
N ARG A 63 9.78 -3.45 -12.00
CA ARG A 63 11.06 -4.04 -12.46
C ARG A 63 11.06 -4.39 -13.95
N SER A 64 9.88 -4.54 -14.56
CA SER A 64 9.75 -4.95 -15.97
C SER A 64 9.86 -3.82 -17.00
N SER A 65 9.81 -2.54 -16.56
CA SER A 65 9.92 -1.41 -17.48
C SER A 65 11.36 -1.18 -17.93
N THR A 66 11.55 -0.84 -19.21
CA THR A 66 12.88 -0.64 -19.82
C THR A 66 13.62 0.60 -19.32
N GLU A 67 12.97 1.43 -18.50
CA GLU A 67 13.53 2.61 -17.82
C GLU A 67 13.38 2.48 -16.28
N ALA A 68 13.40 1.25 -15.76
CA ALA A 68 13.16 0.97 -14.34
C ALA A 68 14.07 1.79 -13.39
N PRO A 69 13.51 2.64 -12.52
CA PRO A 69 14.28 3.42 -11.53
C PRO A 69 14.76 2.60 -10.31
N LEU A 70 14.58 1.27 -10.34
CA LEU A 70 14.97 0.32 -9.30
C LEU A 70 16.14 -0.53 -9.77
N THR A 71 17.03 -0.92 -8.85
CA THR A 71 18.18 -1.77 -9.18
C THR A 71 17.75 -3.19 -9.57
N SER A 72 18.49 -3.80 -10.50
CA SER A 72 18.26 -5.17 -10.98
C SER A 72 18.51 -6.23 -9.90
N THR A 73 19.37 -5.99 -8.92
CA THR A 73 19.52 -6.84 -7.72
C THR A 73 18.48 -6.44 -6.67
N PRO A 74 17.64 -7.36 -6.15
CA PRO A 74 16.75 -7.08 -5.02
C PRO A 74 17.49 -6.58 -3.79
N ILE A 75 16.86 -5.73 -2.97
CA ILE A 75 17.56 -5.02 -1.88
C ILE A 75 18.16 -5.97 -0.83
N TRP A 76 17.44 -7.03 -0.44
CA TRP A 76 17.92 -8.03 0.52
C TRP A 76 19.10 -8.87 -0.03
N GLU A 77 19.30 -8.92 -1.35
CA GLU A 77 20.43 -9.57 -2.03
C GLU A 77 21.68 -8.67 -2.13
N ARG A 78 21.61 -7.37 -1.74
CA ARG A 78 22.76 -6.43 -1.76
C ARG A 78 23.60 -6.48 -0.48
N HIS A 79 24.82 -5.95 -0.57
CA HIS A 79 25.69 -5.67 0.59
C HIS A 79 25.37 -4.29 1.20
N PHE A 80 25.50 -4.18 2.52
CA PHE A 80 25.35 -2.97 3.31
C PHE A 80 26.23 -3.08 4.57
N GLU A 81 26.83 -1.98 5.01
CA GLU A 81 27.69 -1.96 6.21
C GLU A 81 26.86 -1.87 7.50
N THR A 82 25.63 -1.35 7.43
CA THR A 82 24.76 -1.11 8.61
C THR A 82 23.29 -1.41 8.34
N LYS A 83 22.51 -1.64 9.41
CA LYS A 83 21.04 -1.77 9.33
C LYS A 83 20.40 -0.45 8.89
N GLU A 84 20.97 0.67 9.31
CA GLU A 84 20.52 2.03 9.03
C GLU A 84 20.67 2.37 7.55
N GLU A 85 21.75 1.91 6.90
CA GLU A 85 21.96 2.03 5.45
C GLU A 85 20.93 1.19 4.67
N LEU A 86 20.75 -0.09 5.04
CA LEU A 86 19.72 -0.97 4.47
C LEU A 86 18.31 -0.33 4.53
N ILE A 87 17.92 0.19 5.69
CA ILE A 87 16.61 0.83 5.87
C ILE A 87 16.52 2.16 5.12
N THR A 88 17.61 2.92 5.03
CA THR A 88 17.66 4.16 4.21
C THR A 88 17.44 3.87 2.73
N GLU A 89 18.09 2.82 2.20
CA GLU A 89 17.93 2.39 0.82
C GLU A 89 16.55 1.76 0.57
N PHE A 90 16.01 1.00 1.53
CA PHE A 90 14.64 0.48 1.49
C PHE A 90 13.62 1.61 1.39
N CYS A 91 13.76 2.66 2.22
CA CYS A 91 12.95 3.86 2.15
C CYS A 91 13.09 4.61 0.81
N ARG A 92 14.29 4.63 0.21
CA ARG A 92 14.53 5.23 -1.11
C ARG A 92 13.74 4.49 -2.19
N GLU A 93 13.80 3.16 -2.20
CA GLU A 93 13.07 2.35 -3.18
C GLU A 93 11.55 2.39 -2.95
N CYS A 94 11.06 2.39 -1.70
CA CYS A 94 9.63 2.57 -1.40
C CYS A 94 9.08 3.90 -1.94
N ARG A 95 9.84 4.99 -1.84
CA ARG A 95 9.47 6.31 -2.42
C ARG A 95 9.46 6.30 -3.95
N ILE A 96 10.27 5.46 -4.58
CA ILE A 96 10.25 5.25 -6.03
C ILE A 96 9.00 4.45 -6.44
N VAL A 97 8.68 3.39 -5.69
CA VAL A 97 7.47 2.57 -5.89
C VAL A 97 6.18 3.38 -5.69
N ARG A 98 6.11 4.25 -4.67
CA ARG A 98 4.99 5.21 -4.47
C ARG A 98 4.77 6.14 -5.66
N LYS A 99 5.83 6.55 -6.37
CA LYS A 99 5.73 7.39 -7.58
C LYS A 99 5.20 6.59 -8.78
N GLY A 100 5.63 5.34 -8.95
CA GLY A 100 5.09 4.43 -9.96
C GLY A 100 3.59 4.18 -9.77
N LEU A 101 3.15 4.06 -8.52
CA LEU A 101 1.75 3.89 -8.13
C LEU A 101 0.85 5.12 -8.31
N ASP A 102 1.39 6.32 -8.53
CA ASP A 102 0.62 7.57 -8.40
C ASP A 102 -0.53 7.67 -9.43
N GLY A 103 -0.36 7.06 -10.60
CA GLY A 103 -1.40 6.94 -11.62
C GLY A 103 -2.59 6.07 -11.19
N ASP A 104 -2.33 4.87 -10.67
CA ASP A 104 -3.38 3.94 -10.24
C ASP A 104 -4.02 4.35 -8.91
N LEU A 105 -3.26 4.96 -8.00
CA LEU A 105 -3.81 5.66 -6.83
C LEU A 105 -4.75 6.79 -7.27
N THR A 106 -4.30 7.71 -8.13
CA THR A 106 -5.14 8.81 -8.66
C THR A 106 -6.40 8.30 -9.37
N LYS A 107 -6.30 7.17 -10.07
CA LYS A 107 -7.42 6.50 -10.76
C LYS A 107 -8.40 5.85 -9.78
N ALA A 108 -7.95 5.15 -8.74
CA ALA A 108 -8.81 4.62 -7.68
C ALA A 108 -9.52 5.75 -6.92
N MET A 109 -8.79 6.83 -6.63
CA MET A 109 -9.28 8.08 -6.03
C MET A 109 -10.34 8.78 -6.88
N LYS A 110 -10.18 8.79 -8.20
CA LYS A 110 -11.13 9.40 -9.15
C LYS A 110 -12.36 8.54 -9.40
N ASP A 111 -12.18 7.23 -9.56
CA ASP A 111 -13.27 6.29 -9.83
C ASP A 111 -14.10 5.98 -8.57
N GLY A 112 -13.58 6.28 -7.38
CA GLY A 112 -14.19 5.89 -6.10
C GLY A 112 -14.31 4.37 -5.97
N LYS A 113 -13.30 3.65 -6.46
CA LYS A 113 -13.24 2.19 -6.45
C LYS A 113 -12.32 1.72 -5.32
N PRO A 114 -12.73 0.72 -4.52
CA PRO A 114 -11.83 0.03 -3.62
C PRO A 114 -10.74 -0.74 -4.39
N VAL A 115 -9.49 -0.68 -3.91
CA VAL A 115 -8.33 -1.40 -4.44
C VAL A 115 -7.52 -2.02 -3.30
N ILE A 116 -6.93 -3.20 -3.53
CA ILE A 116 -5.88 -3.77 -2.69
C ILE A 116 -4.56 -3.70 -3.45
N ILE A 117 -3.55 -3.13 -2.81
CA ILE A 117 -2.19 -2.98 -3.34
C ILE A 117 -1.25 -3.73 -2.40
N GLU A 118 -0.35 -4.55 -2.93
CA GLU A 118 0.61 -5.29 -2.11
C GLU A 118 2.05 -5.23 -2.62
N GLY A 119 3.00 -5.40 -1.70
CA GLY A 119 4.42 -5.39 -2.05
C GLY A 119 5.33 -5.41 -0.84
N ILE A 120 6.60 -5.75 -1.06
CA ILE A 120 7.65 -5.58 -0.03
C ILE A 120 7.97 -4.09 0.14
N HIS A 121 8.01 -3.35 -0.96
CA HIS A 121 8.30 -1.92 -1.03
C HIS A 121 7.08 -1.02 -0.74
N LEU A 122 6.23 -1.43 0.20
CA LEU A 122 5.15 -0.60 0.74
C LEU A 122 5.51 -0.19 2.17
N ASP A 123 6.17 0.95 2.30
CA ASP A 123 6.44 1.62 3.58
C ASP A 123 5.18 2.38 4.07
N PRO A 124 4.61 2.04 5.25
CA PRO A 124 3.47 2.76 5.82
C PRO A 124 3.72 4.26 6.06
N SER A 125 4.97 4.67 6.33
CA SER A 125 5.32 6.06 6.65
C SER A 125 4.91 7.05 5.55
N ILE A 126 4.96 6.58 4.29
CA ILE A 126 4.61 7.34 3.10
C ILE A 126 3.12 7.73 3.09
N TYR A 127 2.26 6.85 3.60
CA TYR A 127 0.81 6.98 3.48
C TYR A 127 0.16 7.58 4.73
N LEU A 128 0.73 7.34 5.92
CA LEU A 128 0.31 7.97 7.19
C LEU A 128 0.38 9.51 7.14
N MET A 129 1.27 10.09 6.33
CA MET A 129 1.41 11.55 6.19
C MET A 129 0.29 12.19 5.37
N GLU A 130 -0.36 11.46 4.46
CA GLU A 130 -1.49 11.99 3.67
C GLU A 130 -2.73 12.21 4.55
N GLU A 131 -2.89 11.45 5.63
CA GLU A 131 -4.04 11.60 6.54
C GLU A 131 -3.96 12.87 7.40
N ASN A 132 -2.74 13.26 7.81
CA ASN A 132 -2.44 14.37 8.73
C ASN A 132 -2.37 15.76 8.06
N GLY A 133 -2.94 15.92 6.86
CA GLY A 133 -3.20 17.23 6.25
C GLY A 133 -1.98 18.01 5.75
N ARG A 134 -0.80 17.37 5.65
CA ARG A 134 0.38 17.96 5.00
C ARG A 134 0.56 17.43 3.58
N ALA A 135 -0.34 17.87 2.70
CA ALA A 135 -0.07 17.89 1.27
C ALA A 135 1.05 18.91 1.00
N SER A 136 2.30 18.49 1.15
CA SER A 136 3.47 19.29 0.76
C SER A 136 3.40 19.54 -0.75
N PRO A 137 3.31 20.80 -1.23
CA PRO A 137 3.50 21.06 -2.64
C PRO A 137 4.92 20.62 -3.00
N VAL A 138 5.06 19.78 -4.02
CA VAL A 138 6.36 19.52 -4.63
C VAL A 138 6.73 20.80 -5.39
N ASN A 139 7.43 21.69 -4.69
CA ASN A 139 7.89 22.96 -5.24
C ASN A 139 8.70 22.68 -6.51
N LYS A 140 8.29 23.31 -7.62
CA LYS A 140 9.19 23.49 -8.75
C LYS A 140 10.34 24.37 -8.26
N ALA A 141 11.56 23.88 -8.36
CA ALA A 141 12.74 24.75 -8.35
C ALA A 141 12.89 25.38 -9.74
N GLU A 142 13.33 26.62 -9.79
CA GLU A 142 13.42 27.44 -10.99
C GLU A 142 14.88 27.72 -11.37
N ASP A 143 15.14 27.73 -12.68
CA ASP A 143 16.11 28.57 -13.40
C ASP A 143 15.32 29.04 -14.66
N GLY A 144 15.34 30.28 -15.16
CA GLY A 144 16.38 31.31 -15.11
C GLY A 144 17.24 31.19 -16.38
N ASP A 145 17.20 32.06 -17.39
CA ASP A 145 16.54 33.37 -17.63
C ASP A 145 16.24 33.48 -19.18
N SER A 146 15.75 34.51 -19.89
CA SER A 146 15.71 35.98 -19.74
C SER A 146 14.56 36.69 -20.50
N GLU A 147 14.46 38.00 -20.26
CA GLU A 147 13.63 39.05 -20.87
C GLU A 147 13.16 38.92 -22.35
N LYS A 148 11.88 39.26 -22.64
CA LYS A 148 11.46 40.58 -23.21
C LYS A 148 9.96 40.68 -23.55
N SER A 149 9.43 41.91 -23.45
CA SER A 149 8.03 42.33 -23.71
C SER A 149 7.99 43.43 -24.81
N PRO A 150 6.86 44.08 -25.15
CA PRO A 150 5.43 43.71 -25.05
C PRO A 150 4.62 43.94 -26.36
N ALA A 151 3.39 43.39 -26.49
CA ALA A 151 2.38 43.85 -27.48
C ALA A 151 0.93 43.48 -27.09
N GLN A 152 -0.05 44.23 -27.61
CA GLN A 152 -1.49 44.14 -27.31
C GLN A 152 -2.25 43.16 -28.24
N CYS A 153 -3.43 42.68 -27.83
CA CYS A 153 -4.69 42.92 -28.58
C CYS A 153 -5.98 42.56 -27.79
N ASP A 154 -7.13 43.03 -28.29
CA ASP A 154 -8.49 42.84 -27.75
C ASP A 154 -9.09 41.42 -27.91
N GLY A 155 -10.12 41.08 -27.13
CA GLY A 155 -10.90 39.85 -27.36
C GLY A 155 -12.03 39.52 -26.37
N LYS A 156 -13.17 40.22 -26.44
CA LYS A 156 -14.40 39.96 -25.67
C LYS A 156 -14.88 38.49 -25.73
N GLN A 157 -15.27 37.89 -24.60
CA GLN A 157 -16.70 37.68 -24.26
C GLN A 157 -16.92 37.08 -22.86
N GLN A 158 -18.13 37.25 -22.35
CA GLN A 158 -18.61 36.69 -21.08
C GLN A 158 -19.16 35.28 -21.29
N LEU A 159 -19.06 34.44 -20.25
CA LEU A 159 -20.18 33.62 -19.78
C LEU A 159 -19.97 33.33 -18.29
N ASN A 160 -20.90 33.78 -17.46
CA ASN A 160 -20.92 33.43 -16.03
C ASN A 160 -21.63 32.09 -15.87
N GLU A 161 -20.94 31.05 -15.44
CA GLU A 161 -21.58 29.89 -14.82
C GLU A 161 -21.28 29.86 -13.33
N HIS A 162 -22.34 29.75 -12.52
CA HIS A 162 -22.22 29.65 -11.06
C HIS A 162 -21.76 28.23 -10.70
N GLU A 163 -20.47 28.05 -10.42
CA GLU A 163 -20.04 26.90 -9.62
C GLU A 163 -20.57 27.05 -8.19
N ASN A 164 -21.73 26.43 -7.95
CA ASN A 164 -22.30 26.27 -6.62
C ASN A 164 -21.29 25.61 -5.68
N GLY A 165 -21.38 25.97 -4.39
CA GLY A 165 -20.39 25.60 -3.38
C GLY A 165 -19.98 24.13 -3.42
N SER A 166 -18.69 23.89 -3.65
CA SER A 166 -18.09 22.57 -3.72
C SER A 166 -18.37 21.78 -2.43
N ALA A 167 -19.29 20.83 -2.51
CA ALA A 167 -19.44 19.81 -1.48
C ALA A 167 -18.13 19.03 -1.40
N ALA A 168 -17.45 19.10 -0.27
CA ALA A 168 -16.12 18.53 -0.10
C ALA A 168 -16.12 17.05 -0.52
N LYS A 169 -15.27 16.70 -1.50
CA LYS A 169 -15.13 15.32 -1.96
C LYS A 169 -14.78 14.44 -0.75
N PRO A 170 -15.36 13.23 -0.63
CA PRO A 170 -15.10 12.36 0.51
C PRO A 170 -13.60 12.09 0.64
N LYS A 171 -13.04 12.31 1.83
CA LYS A 171 -11.66 11.94 2.14
C LYS A 171 -11.52 10.43 1.92
N ALA A 172 -10.50 10.03 1.19
CA ALA A 172 -10.24 8.62 0.94
C ALA A 172 -9.78 7.90 2.20
N ILE A 173 -10.08 6.61 2.26
CA ILE A 173 -9.67 5.72 3.33
C ILE A 173 -8.42 4.97 2.85
N ILE A 174 -7.27 5.22 3.47
CA ILE A 174 -6.05 4.44 3.23
C ILE A 174 -5.81 3.57 4.46
N VAL A 175 -5.73 2.26 4.27
CA VAL A 175 -5.59 1.29 5.37
C VAL A 175 -4.27 0.52 5.19
N PRO A 176 -3.17 0.98 5.82
CA PRO A 176 -1.93 0.20 5.89
C PRO A 176 -2.10 -0.97 6.85
N ILE A 177 -1.75 -2.17 6.36
CA ILE A 177 -1.74 -3.42 7.12
C ILE A 177 -0.38 -4.06 6.90
N VAL A 178 0.39 -4.25 7.98
CA VAL A 178 1.70 -4.90 7.94
C VAL A 178 1.53 -6.36 8.35
N LEU A 179 1.77 -7.27 7.41
CA LEU A 179 1.86 -8.69 7.74
C LEU A 179 3.24 -8.99 8.31
N SER A 180 3.26 -9.70 9.43
CA SER A 180 4.47 -10.21 10.07
C SER A 180 4.37 -11.72 10.28
N MET A 181 5.51 -12.37 10.49
CA MET A 181 5.59 -13.78 10.84
C MET A 181 6.61 -13.98 11.97
N ALA A 182 6.34 -14.93 12.86
CA ALA A 182 7.24 -15.24 13.97
C ALA A 182 8.62 -15.71 13.45
N ASP A 183 9.70 -15.32 14.14
CA ASP A 183 11.07 -15.51 13.64
C ASP A 183 11.41 -16.93 13.19
N ILE A 184 10.88 -17.95 13.86
CA ILE A 184 11.16 -19.36 13.56
C ILE A 184 10.43 -19.78 12.28
N ASP A 185 9.10 -19.61 12.23
CA ASP A 185 8.26 -19.87 11.05
C ASP A 185 8.78 -19.09 9.83
N HIS A 186 9.18 -17.82 10.03
CA HIS A 186 9.65 -16.94 8.96
C HIS A 186 11.00 -17.39 8.40
N GLN A 187 11.94 -17.78 9.28
CA GLN A 187 13.23 -18.30 8.85
C GLN A 187 13.08 -19.58 8.04
N MET A 188 12.28 -20.55 8.49
CA MET A 188 12.07 -21.81 7.75
C MET A 188 11.51 -21.57 6.34
N LEU A 189 10.54 -20.66 6.18
CA LEU A 189 10.00 -20.31 4.87
C LEU A 189 10.93 -19.44 4.03
N LEU A 190 11.91 -18.75 4.63
CA LEU A 190 12.95 -18.04 3.88
C LEU A 190 14.03 -19.00 3.40
N GLU A 191 14.48 -19.94 4.22
CA GLU A 191 15.44 -21.00 3.86
C GLU A 191 14.91 -21.83 2.68
N GLU A 192 13.66 -22.31 2.76
CA GLU A 192 13.00 -23.03 1.65
C GLU A 192 12.90 -22.17 0.37
N TRP A 193 12.54 -20.89 0.50
CA TRP A 193 12.40 -19.97 -0.64
C TRP A 193 13.75 -19.62 -1.28
N ILE A 194 14.80 -19.44 -0.49
CA ILE A 194 16.17 -19.16 -0.95
C ILE A 194 16.71 -20.38 -1.71
N ALA A 195 16.64 -21.57 -1.10
CA ALA A 195 17.04 -22.82 -1.74
C ALA A 195 16.27 -23.12 -3.05
N SER A 196 14.99 -22.70 -3.15
CA SER A 196 14.19 -22.85 -4.37
C SER A 196 14.65 -21.95 -5.54
N ARG A 197 15.48 -20.93 -5.28
CA ARG A 197 15.91 -19.92 -6.27
C ARG A 197 17.38 -20.05 -6.69
N SER A 198 18.19 -20.86 -6.01
CA SER A 198 19.63 -20.97 -6.25
C SER A 198 20.00 -22.08 -7.24
N GLU A 199 20.07 -21.75 -8.54
CA GLU A 199 20.75 -22.62 -9.53
C GLU A 199 22.29 -22.63 -9.35
N SER A 200 22.83 -21.66 -8.62
CA SER A 200 24.24 -21.51 -8.26
C SER A 200 24.41 -21.49 -6.74
N SER A 201 25.41 -22.19 -6.22
CA SER A 201 25.69 -22.31 -4.78
C SER A 201 26.12 -20.98 -4.14
N ILE A 202 25.13 -20.24 -3.64
CA ILE A 202 25.29 -19.30 -2.54
C ILE A 202 25.82 -20.01 -1.29
N THR A 203 26.50 -19.27 -0.42
CA THR A 203 27.01 -19.77 0.85
C THR A 203 26.00 -19.65 1.99
N GLU A 204 26.14 -20.49 3.02
CA GLU A 204 25.35 -20.40 4.26
C GLU A 204 25.50 -19.01 4.94
N GLU A 205 26.65 -18.35 4.78
CA GLU A 205 26.90 -17.00 5.29
C GLU A 205 26.09 -15.92 4.52
N GLU A 206 26.00 -16.04 3.19
CA GLU A 206 25.18 -15.14 2.35
C GLU A 206 23.68 -15.33 2.61
N GLU A 207 23.23 -16.58 2.78
CA GLU A 207 21.85 -16.93 3.13
C GLU A 207 21.47 -16.36 4.51
N ALA A 208 22.30 -16.59 5.53
CA ALA A 208 22.10 -16.02 6.87
C ALA A 208 22.06 -14.48 6.83
N ALA A 209 22.93 -13.84 6.04
CA ALA A 209 22.92 -12.39 5.86
C ALA A 209 21.64 -11.90 5.16
N LEU A 210 21.12 -12.63 4.16
CA LEU A 210 19.86 -12.33 3.47
C LEU A 210 18.67 -12.41 4.46
N ILE A 211 18.60 -13.45 5.28
CA ILE A 211 17.57 -13.62 6.32
C ILE A 211 17.65 -12.49 7.36
N VAL A 212 18.85 -12.09 7.80
CA VAL A 212 19.04 -10.95 8.73
C VAL A 212 18.62 -9.62 8.10
N LYS A 213 18.88 -9.40 6.80
CA LYS A 213 18.40 -8.22 6.06
C LYS A 213 16.86 -8.20 5.98
N LEU A 214 16.22 -9.34 5.70
CA LEU A 214 14.76 -9.42 5.68
C LEU A 214 14.12 -9.26 7.06
N ARG A 215 14.66 -9.88 8.12
CA ARG A 215 14.21 -9.62 9.51
C ARG A 215 14.28 -8.13 9.86
N THR A 216 15.39 -7.47 9.53
CA THR A 216 15.56 -6.03 9.79
C THR A 216 14.51 -5.16 9.08
N ILE A 217 14.07 -5.53 7.87
CA ILE A 217 12.96 -4.86 7.17
C ILE A 217 11.61 -5.18 7.84
N GLN A 218 11.42 -6.41 8.37
CA GLN A 218 10.22 -6.73 9.15
C GLN A 218 10.15 -5.89 10.43
N ASP A 219 11.23 -5.82 11.21
CA ASP A 219 11.34 -5.00 12.43
C ASP A 219 10.96 -3.53 12.15
N TYR A 220 11.49 -2.98 11.06
CA TYR A 220 11.17 -1.62 10.61
C TYR A 220 9.68 -1.45 10.29
N LEU A 221 9.10 -2.36 9.48
CA LEU A 221 7.69 -2.28 9.10
C LEU A 221 6.74 -2.48 10.29
N THR A 222 7.06 -3.35 11.25
CA THR A 222 6.22 -3.58 12.44
C THR A 222 6.32 -2.43 13.45
N SER A 223 7.41 -1.66 13.47
CA SER A 223 7.55 -0.50 14.36
C SER A 223 6.42 0.54 14.23
N PHE A 224 5.74 0.59 13.08
CA PHE A 224 4.60 1.47 12.82
C PHE A 224 3.30 1.08 13.56
N GLU A 225 3.26 -0.06 14.28
CA GLU A 225 2.18 -0.35 15.25
C GLU A 225 2.05 0.78 16.28
N SER A 226 3.18 1.36 16.71
CA SER A 226 3.25 2.53 17.59
C SER A 226 2.57 3.80 17.02
N GLN A 227 2.32 3.82 15.71
CA GLN A 227 1.65 4.90 14.98
C GLN A 227 0.21 4.51 14.54
N GLY A 228 -0.31 3.37 15.02
CA GLY A 228 -1.66 2.91 14.73
C GLY A 228 -1.82 2.05 13.46
N VAL A 229 -0.71 1.65 12.81
CA VAL A 229 -0.76 0.70 11.69
C VAL A 229 -1.13 -0.69 12.20
N GLY A 230 -2.05 -1.36 11.51
CA GLY A 230 -2.45 -2.73 11.86
C GLY A 230 -1.32 -3.72 11.54
N VAL A 231 -0.53 -4.11 12.54
CA VAL A 231 0.37 -5.25 12.44
C VAL A 231 -0.42 -6.54 12.66
N VAL A 232 -0.25 -7.51 11.76
CA VAL A 232 -1.06 -8.72 11.72
C VAL A 232 -0.15 -9.94 11.61
N PRO A 233 0.03 -10.70 12.70
CA PRO A 233 0.85 -11.91 12.68
C PRO A 233 0.16 -13.03 11.89
N ILE A 234 0.91 -13.60 10.94
CA ILE A 234 0.52 -14.75 10.13
C ILE A 234 1.22 -16.00 10.69
N SER A 235 0.44 -17.07 10.92
CA SER A 235 0.96 -18.43 11.03
C SER A 235 0.17 -19.33 10.08
N ALA A 236 0.82 -20.34 9.52
CA ALA A 236 0.17 -21.34 8.67
C ALA A 236 -0.99 -22.07 9.38
N THR A 237 -0.96 -22.13 10.73
CA THR A 237 -1.98 -22.80 11.55
C THR A 237 -3.24 -21.96 11.81
N THR A 238 -3.16 -20.62 11.68
CA THR A 238 -4.24 -19.67 12.03
C THR A 238 -4.75 -18.83 10.86
N PHE A 239 -4.27 -19.11 9.64
CA PHE A 239 -4.55 -18.31 8.45
C PHE A 239 -6.05 -18.02 8.21
N PRO A 240 -7.00 -18.97 8.32
CA PRO A 240 -8.43 -18.69 8.16
C PRO A 240 -8.97 -17.71 9.21
N GLN A 241 -8.54 -17.86 10.46
CA GLN A 241 -8.93 -16.99 11.58
C GLN A 241 -8.36 -15.57 11.40
N THR A 242 -7.14 -15.45 10.90
CA THR A 242 -6.55 -14.14 10.56
C THR A 242 -7.30 -13.47 9.40
N LEU A 243 -7.74 -14.23 8.39
CA LEU A 243 -8.58 -13.71 7.30
C LEU A 243 -9.99 -13.30 7.79
N ASP A 244 -10.60 -14.05 8.71
CA ASP A 244 -11.85 -13.67 9.39
C ASP A 244 -11.69 -12.34 10.15
N TRP A 245 -10.58 -12.20 10.90
CA TRP A 245 -10.25 -11.00 11.66
C TRP A 245 -10.00 -9.80 10.76
N LEU A 246 -9.17 -9.93 9.71
CA LEU A 246 -8.87 -8.88 8.74
C LEU A 246 -10.14 -8.32 8.08
N HIS A 247 -11.04 -9.22 7.67
CA HIS A 247 -12.34 -8.86 7.11
C HIS A 247 -13.23 -8.13 8.14
N GLY A 248 -13.21 -8.54 9.41
CA GLY A 248 -13.92 -7.85 10.49
C GLY A 248 -13.37 -6.45 10.78
N TYR A 249 -12.04 -6.33 10.89
CA TYR A 249 -11.31 -5.08 11.10
C TYR A 249 -11.60 -4.06 9.98
N LEU A 250 -11.49 -4.48 8.72
CA LEU A 250 -11.76 -3.60 7.58
C LEU A 250 -13.21 -3.12 7.55
N LEU A 251 -14.19 -3.99 7.83
CA LEU A 251 -15.59 -3.57 7.97
C LEU A 251 -15.82 -2.56 9.12
N GLN A 252 -15.03 -2.62 10.19
CA GLN A 252 -15.06 -1.63 11.28
C GLN A 252 -14.43 -0.29 10.85
N VAL A 253 -13.31 -0.32 10.13
CA VAL A 253 -12.70 0.89 9.54
C VAL A 253 -13.67 1.57 8.57
N PHE A 254 -14.38 0.81 7.73
CA PHE A 254 -15.38 1.38 6.81
C PHE A 254 -16.56 2.00 7.57
N ALA A 255 -17.02 1.35 8.65
CA ALA A 255 -18.11 1.87 9.48
C ALA A 255 -17.78 3.23 10.10
N ALA A 256 -16.54 3.40 10.58
CA ALA A 256 -16.06 4.65 11.18
C ALA A 256 -16.04 5.85 10.20
N HIS A 257 -15.93 5.60 8.88
CA HIS A 257 -15.86 6.63 7.84
C HIS A 257 -17.19 6.91 7.11
N VAL A 258 -18.24 6.12 7.40
CA VAL A 258 -19.57 6.18 6.71
C VAL A 258 -20.71 6.57 7.69
N SER A 259 -20.36 6.79 8.96
CA SER A 259 -21.27 7.21 10.04
C SER A 259 -21.50 8.72 10.07
#